data_AF-A0A7J8W4X0-F1
#
_entry.id   AF-A0A7J8W4X0-F1
#
_cell.length_a   1.000
_cell.length_b   1.000
_cell.length_c   1.000
_cell.angle_alpha   90.00
_cell.angle_beta   90.00
_cell.angle_gamma   90.00
#
_symmetry.space_group_name_H-M   'P 1'
#
loop_
_entity.id
_entity.type
_entity.pdbx_description
1 polymer ?
#
loop_
_entity_poly.entity_id
_entity_poly.type
_entity_poly.pdbx_seq_one_letter_code
_entity_poly.pdbx_strand_id
1 'polypeptide(L)' 'MEEDDEKEKLKDLRQAFGMHDEDGCGFITPKGLKKMLKKLGESKSITECKVMIKHFDINGDGVLSFEEFRVMMK' A
#
# COMPACT_ATOMS: atom_id res chain seq x y z
N MET A 1 -0.72 21.11 -15.74
CA MET A 1 0.14 21.07 -14.53
C MET A 1 -0.25 19.91 -13.60
N GLU A 2 -1.43 19.30 -13.74
CA GLU A 2 -1.86 18.15 -12.89
C GLU A 2 -1.30 16.78 -13.35
N GLU A 3 -0.85 16.64 -14.59
CA GLU A 3 -0.28 15.37 -15.10
C GLU A 3 1.11 15.03 -14.53
N ASP A 4 1.88 16.02 -14.08
CA ASP A 4 3.18 15.80 -13.45
C ASP A 4 3.02 15.26 -12.02
N ASP A 5 2.04 15.77 -11.26
CA ASP A 5 1.72 15.31 -9.90
C ASP A 5 1.26 13.85 -9.85
N GLU A 6 0.39 13.41 -10.77
CA GLU A 6 -0.01 11.99 -10.82
C GLU A 6 1.16 11.07 -11.19
N LYS A 7 2.08 11.50 -12.06
CA LYS A 7 3.27 10.72 -12.44
C LYS A 7 4.25 10.57 -11.27
N GLU A 8 4.50 11.64 -10.52
CA GLU A 8 5.39 11.60 -9.36
C GLU A 8 4.77 10.76 -8.24
N LYS A 9 3.46 10.92 -7.95
CA LYS A 9 2.75 10.04 -7.02
C LYS A 9 2.79 8.58 -7.44
N LEU A 10 2.60 8.27 -8.73
CA LEU A 10 2.72 6.90 -9.23
C LEU A 10 4.12 6.31 -9.04
N LYS A 11 5.17 7.12 -9.23
CA LYS A 11 6.56 6.69 -8.99
C LYS A 11 6.82 6.45 -7.50
N ASP A 12 6.40 7.37 -6.65
CA ASP A 12 6.53 7.25 -5.19
C ASP A 12 5.77 6.03 -4.68
N LEU A 13 4.56 5.81 -5.18
CA LEU A 13 3.78 4.63 -4.87
C LEU A 13 4.46 3.35 -5.31
N ARG A 14 4.98 3.31 -6.54
CA ARG A 14 5.69 2.13 -7.05
C ARG A 14 6.98 1.87 -6.29
N GLN A 15 7.69 2.91 -5.87
CA GLN A 15 8.91 2.79 -5.07
C GLN A 15 8.59 2.32 -3.63
N ALA A 16 7.57 2.90 -3.00
CA ALA A 16 7.09 2.46 -1.69
C ALA A 16 6.60 1.00 -1.76
N PHE A 17 5.82 0.65 -2.78
CA PHE A 17 5.34 -0.70 -3.01
C PHE A 17 6.50 -1.69 -3.15
N GLY A 18 7.49 -1.38 -3.98
CA GLY A 18 8.68 -2.22 -4.15
C GLY A 18 9.57 -2.30 -2.91
N MET A 19 9.60 -1.29 -2.05
CA MET A 19 10.29 -1.35 -0.75
C MET A 19 9.61 -2.25 0.28
N HIS A 20 8.35 -2.62 0.05
CA HIS A 20 7.52 -3.34 1.00
C HIS A 20 7.07 -4.71 0.50
N ASP A 21 7.09 -4.93 -0.81
CA ASP A 21 6.99 -6.24 -1.45
C ASP A 21 8.31 -7.01 -1.34
N GLU A 22 8.68 -7.38 -0.10
CA GLU A 22 9.90 -8.15 0.18
C GLU A 22 9.88 -9.55 -0.43
N ASP A 23 8.69 -10.10 -0.66
CA ASP A 23 8.49 -11.42 -1.27
C ASP A 23 8.38 -11.36 -2.81
N GLY A 24 8.42 -10.16 -3.42
CA GLY A 24 8.28 -9.98 -4.87
C GLY A 24 6.98 -10.56 -5.43
N CYS A 25 5.95 -10.67 -4.58
CA CYS A 25 4.68 -11.29 -4.94
C CYS A 25 3.79 -10.33 -5.72
N GLY A 26 4.08 -9.03 -5.68
CA GLY A 26 3.25 -8.00 -6.32
C GLY A 26 2.04 -7.59 -5.48
N PHE A 27 2.01 -7.89 -4.18
CA PHE A 27 0.90 -7.57 -3.27
C PHE A 27 1.40 -7.13 -1.89
N ILE A 28 0.74 -6.15 -1.28
CA ILE A 28 1.02 -5.72 0.09
C ILE A 28 0.15 -6.50 1.06
N THR A 29 0.80 -7.34 1.86
CA THR A 29 0.14 -8.04 2.96
C THR A 29 -0.12 -7.11 4.16
N PRO A 30 -1.00 -7.48 5.12
CA PRO A 30 -1.18 -6.72 6.36
C PRO A 30 0.12 -6.51 7.15
N LYS A 31 1.08 -7.43 7.02
CA LYS A 31 2.42 -7.30 7.60
C LYS A 31 3.26 -6.28 6.83
N GLY A 32 3.19 -6.28 5.50
CA GLY A 32 3.84 -5.30 4.63
C GLY A 32 3.35 -3.88 4.90
N LEU A 33 2.02 -3.70 4.96
CA LEU A 33 1.40 -2.41 5.27
C LEU A 33 1.84 -1.90 6.65
N LYS A 34 1.88 -2.78 7.67
CA LYS A 34 2.39 -2.41 8.99
C LYS A 34 3.85 -1.96 8.96
N LYS A 35 4.71 -2.66 8.21
CA LYS A 35 6.12 -2.25 8.04
C LYS A 35 6.23 -0.90 7.34
N MET A 36 5.37 -0.65 6.34
CA MET A 36 5.29 0.63 5.63
C MET A 36 4.91 1.77 6.54
N LEU A 37 3.78 1.66 7.24
CA LEU A 37 3.35 2.68 8.19
C LEU A 37 4.44 2.94 9.23
N LYS A 38 5.10 1.89 9.74
CA LYS A 38 6.17 2.02 10.71
C LYS A 38 7.38 2.80 10.15
N LYS A 39 7.71 2.66 8.87
CA LYS A 39 8.77 3.45 8.22
C LYS A 39 8.37 4.92 8.03
N LEU A 40 7.08 5.19 7.82
CA LEU A 40 6.51 6.54 7.76
C LEU A 40 6.38 7.20 9.15
N GLY A 41 6.75 6.49 10.23
CA GLY A 41 6.62 6.97 11.60
C GLY A 41 5.25 6.67 12.24
N GLU A 42 4.33 6.04 11.50
CA GLU A 42 3.05 5.60 12.03
C GLU A 42 3.08 4.13 12.50
N SER A 43 2.83 3.88 13.78
CA SER A 43 2.71 2.51 14.28
C SER A 43 1.25 2.11 14.40
N LYS A 44 0.76 1.25 13.49
CA LYS A 44 -0.56 0.61 13.60
C LYS A 44 -0.48 -0.86 13.98
N SER A 45 -1.54 -1.34 14.63
CA SER A 45 -1.69 -2.76 14.94
C SER A 45 -1.96 -3.58 13.67
N ILE A 46 -1.62 -4.88 13.68
CA ILE A 46 -1.95 -5.78 12.56
C ILE A 46 -3.46 -5.77 12.29
N THR A 47 -4.29 -5.70 13.34
CA THR A 47 -5.74 -5.61 13.23
C THR A 47 -6.19 -4.34 12.51
N GLU A 48 -5.62 -3.19 12.85
CA GLU A 48 -5.92 -1.93 12.13
C GLU A 48 -5.48 -2.00 10.67
N CYS A 49 -4.29 -2.55 10.40
CA CYS A 49 -3.82 -2.74 9.03
C CYS A 49 -4.77 -3.64 8.23
N LYS A 50 -5.30 -4.72 8.84
CA LYS A 50 -6.31 -5.57 8.22
C LYS A 50 -7.62 -4.82 7.94
N VAL A 51 -8.06 -3.97 8.86
CA VAL A 51 -9.28 -3.16 8.65
C VAL A 51 -9.08 -2.14 7.54
N MET A 52 -7.90 -1.49 7.48
CA MET A 52 -7.54 -0.59 6.38
C MET A 52 -7.50 -1.34 5.06
N ILE A 53 -6.79 -2.47 4.99
CA ILE A 53 -6.75 -3.31 3.78
C ILE A 53 -8.16 -3.68 3.37
N LYS A 54 -8.97 -4.23 4.27
CA LYS A 54 -10.35 -4.64 3.97
C LYS A 54 -11.24 -3.50 3.44
N HIS A 55 -10.90 -2.25 3.70
CA HIS A 55 -11.63 -1.10 3.16
C HIS A 55 -11.32 -0.84 1.69
N PHE A 56 -10.10 -1.15 1.25
CA PHE A 56 -9.60 -0.92 -0.12
C PHE A 56 -9.41 -2.22 -0.93
N ASP A 57 -9.51 -3.37 -0.27
CA ASP A 57 -9.49 -4.72 -0.80
C ASP A 57 -10.84 -5.00 -1.47
N ILE A 58 -10.88 -4.80 -2.78
CA ILE A 58 -12.09 -4.92 -3.61
C ILE A 58 -12.29 -6.39 -3.99
N ASN A 59 -11.18 -7.11 -4.22
CA ASN A 59 -11.22 -8.51 -4.63
C ASN A 59 -11.44 -9.48 -3.45
N GLY A 60 -11.26 -9.01 -2.21
CA GLY A 60 -11.45 -9.77 -0.98
C GLY A 60 -10.33 -10.78 -0.68
N ASP A 61 -9.13 -10.61 -1.26
CA ASP A 61 -8.01 -11.53 -1.11
C ASP A 61 -7.22 -11.32 0.21
N GLY A 62 -7.53 -10.24 0.95
CA GLY A 62 -6.90 -9.89 2.22
C GLY A 62 -5.51 -9.27 2.08
N VAL A 63 -5.11 -8.90 0.87
CA VAL A 63 -3.90 -8.15 0.54
C VAL A 63 -4.28 -6.92 -0.29
N LEU A 64 -3.31 -6.05 -0.60
CA LEU A 64 -3.52 -4.95 -1.53
C LEU A 64 -2.70 -5.20 -2.79
N SER A 65 -3.38 -5.34 -3.91
CA SER A 65 -2.76 -5.24 -5.22
C SER A 65 -2.24 -3.82 -5.47
N PHE A 66 -1.39 -3.66 -6.48
CA PHE A 66 -0.90 -2.35 -6.89
C PHE A 66 -2.05 -1.38 -7.24
N GLU A 67 -3.14 -1.87 -7.84
CA GLU A 67 -4.32 -1.05 -8.16
C GLU A 67 -5.05 -0.59 -6.91
N GLU A 68 -5.30 -1.48 -5.95
CA GLU A 68 -5.99 -1.16 -4.70
C GLU A 68 -5.15 -0.23 -3.81
N PHE A 69 -3.84 -0.46 -3.77
CA PHE A 69 -2.90 0.43 -3.09
C PHE A 69 -2.88 1.84 -3.72
N ARG A 70 -2.98 1.93 -5.05
CA ARG A 70 -3.08 3.22 -5.75
C ARG A 70 -4.37 3.96 -5.36
N VAL A 71 -5.49 3.25 -5.22
CA VAL A 71 -6.76 3.84 -4.76
C VAL A 71 -6.66 4.31 -3.31
N MET A 72 -5.98 3.56 -2.44
CA MET A 72 -5.74 3.94 -1.04
C MET A 72 -4.93 5.25 -0.90
N MET A 73 -3.99 5.49 -1.82
CA MET A 73 -3.09 6.64 -1.77
C MET A 73 -3.50 7.81 -2.68
N LYS A 74 -4.64 7.68 -3.36
CA LYS A 74 -5.23 8.76 -4.15
C LYS A 74 -6.00 9.73 -3.25
#